data_AF-A0A969R163-F1
#
_entry.id   AF-A0A969R163-F1
#
_cell.length_a   1.000
_cell.length_b   1.000
_cell.length_c   1.000
_cell.angle_alpha   90.00
_cell.angle_beta   90.00
_cell.angle_gamma   90.00
#
_symmetry.space_group_name_H-M   'P 1'
#
loop_
_entity.id
_entity.type
_entity.pdbx_description
1 polymer ?
#
loop_
_entity_poly.entity_id
_entity_poly.type
_entity_poly.pdbx_seq_one_letter_code
_entity_poly.pdbx_strand_id
1 'polypeptide(L)'
;MNDSINAQSLVISNPPGLAALAYRISDYHTTKQRLLESLYVQLIPDGPTLATLRTRDADDLTIALIDAWSMVIDVLTFYQERIANEGYWRTATERRSLLELARTIGCELDPGVAASTYLSFSVETTPTAPKVVTIPQGAAIASIPGENEQSQIFETSEPLIARVDWNALTPRLSRSQVITPQTHQLYLQGINSQLQIGDRVLLIDEPVTGEPLEYQYLLKLTAVDVIPEMQQTLVTWEFQQLGIRSLRAPRLFAFRQRVALFGNSAPKWETLPDELKRNYSAMQGGCFRLLLSNNSALNNSALNNSALNDNSHWVAANTGLPTIDIWCLSASEKALFAGTSNRGIYRSLDLGISWQPSTIGLSNLAITALYYHSGSVFAGSPGGRRVSIQG
;
A
#
# COMPACT_ATOMS: atom_id res chain seq x y z
N MET A 1 -62.17 -57.62 21.82
CA MET A 1 -61.74 -56.48 20.99
C MET A 1 -61.27 -55.40 21.95
N ASN A 2 -59.98 -55.44 22.29
CA ASN A 2 -59.31 -54.44 23.11
C ASN A 2 -58.74 -53.40 22.15
N ASP A 3 -59.50 -52.37 21.81
CA ASP A 3 -58.93 -51.18 21.17
C ASP A 3 -58.37 -50.30 22.28
N SER A 4 -57.10 -50.53 22.59
CA SER A 4 -56.26 -49.61 23.32
C SER A 4 -56.22 -48.28 22.55
N ILE A 5 -57.03 -47.31 22.99
CA ILE A 5 -56.94 -45.93 22.54
C ILE A 5 -55.53 -45.45 22.90
N ASN A 6 -54.66 -45.45 21.90
CA ASN A 6 -53.35 -44.81 21.98
C ASN A 6 -53.59 -43.33 22.26
N ALA A 7 -53.51 -42.95 23.53
CA ALA A 7 -53.29 -41.56 23.92
C ALA A 7 -51.88 -41.18 23.44
N GLN A 8 -51.73 -40.91 22.14
CA GLN A 8 -50.55 -40.25 21.62
C GLN A 8 -50.50 -38.87 22.26
N SER A 9 -49.68 -38.72 23.29
CA SER A 9 -49.25 -37.42 23.79
C SER A 9 -48.78 -36.61 22.59
N LEU A 10 -49.43 -35.48 22.31
CA LEU A 10 -48.99 -34.54 21.30
C LEU A 10 -47.55 -34.14 21.64
N VAL A 11 -46.58 -34.65 20.88
CA VAL A 11 -45.18 -34.27 21.05
C VAL A 11 -45.04 -32.87 20.47
N ILE A 12 -45.14 -31.87 21.33
CA ILE A 12 -44.87 -30.49 20.98
C ILE A 12 -43.36 -30.35 20.81
N SER A 13 -42.91 -30.07 19.58
CA SER A 13 -41.49 -29.88 19.26
C SER A 13 -41.23 -28.41 18.96
N ASN A 14 -40.28 -27.82 19.69
CA ASN A 14 -39.83 -26.44 19.49
C ASN A 14 -38.37 -26.44 18.97
N PRO A 15 -38.15 -26.62 17.65
CA PRO A 15 -36.81 -26.52 17.08
C PRO A 15 -36.18 -25.14 17.34
N PRO A 16 -34.84 -25.05 17.40
CA PRO A 16 -34.15 -23.78 17.57
C PRO A 16 -34.45 -22.78 16.44
N GLY A 17 -34.54 -21.49 16.77
CA GLY A 17 -34.60 -20.40 15.79
C GLY A 17 -36.02 -19.90 15.43
N LEU A 18 -37.07 -20.54 15.94
CA LEU A 18 -38.45 -20.12 15.76
C LEU A 18 -38.73 -18.71 16.29
N ALA A 19 -39.74 -18.05 15.70
CA ALA A 19 -40.23 -16.74 16.12
C ALA A 19 -41.31 -16.82 17.22
N ALA A 20 -41.82 -18.01 17.50
CA ALA A 20 -42.72 -18.30 18.61
C ALA A 20 -42.54 -19.76 19.06
N LEU A 21 -42.74 -20.01 20.34
CA LEU A 21 -42.82 -21.34 20.92
C LEU A 21 -44.27 -21.81 20.88
N ALA A 22 -44.46 -23.04 20.40
CA ALA A 22 -45.69 -23.79 20.66
C ALA A 22 -45.59 -24.34 22.08
N TYR A 23 -46.42 -23.84 22.98
CA TYR A 23 -46.44 -24.29 24.39
C TYR A 23 -47.86 -24.49 24.92
N ARG A 24 -48.89 -24.12 24.14
CA ARG A 24 -50.28 -24.34 24.51
C ARG A 24 -50.64 -25.83 24.47
N ILE A 25 -51.07 -26.35 25.60
CA ILE A 25 -51.35 -27.79 25.81
C ILE A 25 -52.72 -28.21 25.27
N SER A 26 -53.68 -27.29 25.23
CA SER A 26 -55.06 -27.56 24.82
C SER A 26 -55.80 -26.26 24.49
N ASP A 27 -56.91 -26.38 23.75
CA ASP A 27 -57.90 -25.33 23.60
C ASP A 27 -59.22 -25.72 24.29
N TYR A 28 -60.19 -24.81 24.33
CA TYR A 28 -61.50 -25.06 24.94
C TYR A 28 -62.18 -26.34 24.40
N HIS A 29 -62.25 -26.52 23.08
CA HIS A 29 -62.96 -27.64 22.46
C HIS A 29 -62.28 -28.98 22.78
N THR A 30 -60.97 -29.03 22.63
CA THR A 30 -60.14 -30.20 22.92
C THR A 30 -60.21 -30.56 24.40
N THR A 31 -60.19 -29.56 25.28
CA THR A 31 -60.32 -29.76 26.73
C THR A 31 -61.69 -30.30 27.10
N LYS A 32 -62.75 -29.70 26.57
CA LYS A 32 -64.13 -30.12 26.81
C LYS A 32 -64.35 -31.56 26.37
N GLN A 33 -63.86 -31.92 25.18
CA GLN A 33 -63.93 -33.29 24.69
C GLN A 33 -63.16 -34.25 25.59
N ARG A 34 -61.90 -33.93 25.96
CA ARG A 34 -61.10 -34.77 26.86
C ARG A 34 -61.74 -34.96 28.24
N LEU A 35 -62.33 -33.91 28.81
CA LEU A 35 -63.04 -34.00 30.08
C LEU A 35 -64.32 -34.82 29.99
N LEU A 36 -65.02 -34.81 28.86
CA LEU A 36 -66.18 -35.68 28.62
C LEU A 36 -65.77 -37.15 28.45
N GLU A 37 -64.67 -37.39 27.74
CA GLU A 37 -64.09 -38.74 27.57
C GLU A 37 -63.58 -39.30 28.91
N SER A 38 -62.99 -38.43 29.74
CA SER A 38 -62.42 -38.83 31.03
C SER A 38 -63.47 -39.30 32.05
N LEU A 39 -64.75 -39.00 31.85
CA LEU A 39 -65.85 -39.56 32.65
C LEU A 39 -65.90 -41.09 32.61
N TYR A 40 -65.48 -41.69 31.48
CA TYR A 40 -65.48 -43.13 31.28
C TYR A 40 -64.16 -43.80 31.69
N VAL A 41 -63.15 -43.01 32.06
CA VAL A 41 -61.80 -43.48 32.40
C VAL A 41 -61.59 -43.37 33.90
N GLN A 42 -60.92 -44.36 34.49
CA GLN A 42 -60.52 -44.29 35.89
C GLN A 42 -59.29 -43.39 36.03
N LEU A 43 -59.51 -42.13 36.40
CA LEU A 43 -58.44 -41.13 36.58
C LEU A 43 -57.73 -41.23 37.93
N ILE A 44 -58.43 -41.71 38.95
CA ILE A 44 -57.92 -41.84 40.33
C ILE A 44 -57.67 -43.32 40.60
N PRO A 45 -56.46 -43.74 41.02
CA PRO A 45 -56.20 -45.12 41.43
C PRO A 45 -57.22 -45.57 42.49
N ASP A 46 -57.89 -46.69 42.25
CA ASP A 46 -58.97 -47.24 43.07
C ASP A 46 -60.22 -46.34 43.24
N GLY A 47 -60.34 -45.26 42.46
CA GLY A 47 -61.51 -44.38 42.45
C GLY A 47 -62.62 -44.85 41.49
N PRO A 48 -63.88 -44.44 41.72
CA PRO A 48 -64.98 -44.76 40.81
C PRO A 48 -64.90 -43.98 39.50
N THR A 49 -65.29 -44.61 38.39
CA THR A 49 -65.55 -43.90 37.12
C THR A 49 -66.91 -43.22 37.15
N LEU A 50 -67.08 -42.11 36.44
CA LEU A 50 -68.37 -41.45 36.25
C LEU A 50 -69.12 -41.97 35.01
N ALA A 51 -68.82 -43.20 34.56
CA ALA A 51 -69.38 -43.81 33.35
C ALA A 51 -70.91 -43.97 33.37
N THR A 52 -71.53 -43.93 34.56
CA THR A 52 -72.99 -43.95 34.72
C THR A 52 -73.67 -42.62 34.35
N LEU A 53 -72.91 -41.52 34.28
CA LEU A 53 -73.41 -40.21 33.86
C LEU A 53 -73.53 -40.12 32.33
N ARG A 54 -74.74 -40.38 31.82
CA ARG A 54 -75.01 -40.46 30.36
C ARG A 54 -75.52 -39.17 29.72
N THR A 55 -75.97 -38.20 30.51
CA THR A 55 -76.51 -36.93 29.98
C THR A 55 -75.44 -36.13 29.24
N ARG A 56 -75.85 -35.43 28.17
CA ARG A 56 -75.02 -34.50 27.39
C ARG A 56 -75.72 -33.16 27.18
N ASP A 57 -76.81 -32.93 27.91
CA ASP A 57 -77.56 -31.69 27.85
C ASP A 57 -76.77 -30.57 28.49
N ALA A 58 -76.74 -29.40 27.84
CA ALA A 58 -76.01 -28.24 28.34
C ALA A 58 -76.59 -27.70 29.67
N ASP A 59 -77.86 -28.04 29.96
CA ASP A 59 -78.57 -27.62 31.17
C ASP A 59 -78.24 -28.49 32.39
N ASP A 60 -77.53 -29.62 32.22
CA ASP A 60 -77.07 -30.44 33.34
C ASP A 60 -75.89 -29.77 34.06
N LEU A 61 -75.97 -29.69 35.39
CA LEU A 61 -74.95 -29.04 36.22
C LEU A 61 -73.53 -29.63 36.01
N THR A 62 -73.43 -30.94 35.79
CA THR A 62 -72.13 -31.60 35.58
C THR A 62 -71.53 -31.21 34.24
N ILE A 63 -72.36 -31.13 33.19
CA ILE A 63 -71.93 -30.70 31.85
C ILE A 63 -71.57 -29.21 31.87
N ALA A 64 -72.35 -28.37 32.57
CA ALA A 64 -72.02 -26.96 32.78
C ALA A 64 -70.71 -26.77 33.56
N LEU A 65 -70.41 -27.63 34.54
CA LEU A 65 -69.14 -27.60 35.28
C LEU A 65 -67.95 -27.99 34.39
N ILE A 66 -68.10 -29.02 33.55
CA ILE A 66 -67.09 -29.39 32.54
C ILE A 66 -66.86 -28.24 31.58
N ASP A 67 -67.93 -27.56 31.16
CA ASP A 67 -67.87 -26.40 30.28
C ASP A 67 -67.07 -25.24 30.90
N ALA A 68 -67.41 -24.88 32.14
CA ALA A 68 -66.72 -23.82 32.88
C ALA A 68 -65.23 -24.16 33.09
N TRP A 69 -64.90 -25.39 33.47
CA TRP A 69 -63.51 -25.82 33.63
C TRP A 69 -62.73 -25.82 32.32
N SER A 70 -63.39 -26.15 31.20
CA SER A 70 -62.77 -26.09 29.89
C SER A 70 -62.37 -24.65 29.52
N MET A 71 -63.20 -23.67 29.87
CA MET A 71 -62.88 -22.25 29.68
C MET A 71 -61.70 -21.81 30.57
N VAL A 72 -61.69 -22.21 31.85
CA VAL A 72 -60.58 -21.88 32.77
C VAL A 72 -59.26 -22.44 32.24
N ILE A 73 -59.25 -23.70 31.79
CA ILE A 73 -58.06 -24.35 31.22
C ILE A 73 -57.61 -23.66 29.93
N ASP A 74 -58.54 -23.25 29.08
CA ASP A 74 -58.23 -22.52 27.84
C ASP A 74 -57.47 -21.22 28.12
N VAL A 75 -57.97 -20.43 29.08
CA VAL A 75 -57.34 -19.18 29.51
C VAL A 75 -55.97 -19.43 30.14
N LEU A 76 -55.86 -20.42 31.03
CA LEU A 76 -54.59 -20.74 31.70
C LEU A 76 -53.51 -21.19 30.71
N THR A 77 -53.87 -22.07 29.78
CA THR A 77 -52.93 -22.58 28.77
C THR A 77 -52.50 -21.49 27.79
N PHE A 78 -53.39 -20.55 27.45
CA PHE A 78 -53.05 -19.35 26.67
C PHE A 78 -52.01 -18.47 27.39
N TYR A 79 -52.23 -18.14 28.67
CA TYR A 79 -51.28 -17.31 29.40
C TYR A 79 -49.93 -18.00 29.63
N GLN A 80 -49.92 -19.32 29.89
CA GLN A 80 -48.68 -20.08 29.99
C GLN A 80 -47.85 -20.00 28.72
N GLU A 81 -48.49 -20.13 27.55
CA GLU A 81 -47.78 -19.98 26.27
C GLU A 81 -47.23 -18.58 26.07
N ARG A 82 -47.99 -17.52 26.41
CA ARG A 82 -47.49 -16.15 26.33
C ARG A 82 -46.29 -15.93 27.24
N ILE A 83 -46.35 -16.39 28.50
CA ILE A 83 -45.24 -16.28 29.46
C ILE A 83 -44.00 -17.03 28.94
N ALA A 84 -44.17 -18.23 28.40
CA ALA A 84 -43.08 -19.01 27.83
C ALA A 84 -42.41 -18.27 26.66
N ASN A 85 -43.21 -17.64 25.78
CA ASN A 85 -42.70 -16.85 24.66
C ASN A 85 -41.94 -15.59 25.12
N GLU A 86 -42.33 -14.96 26.22
CA GLU A 86 -41.60 -13.81 26.79
C GLU A 86 -40.26 -14.20 27.44
N GLY A 87 -40.03 -15.49 27.69
CA GLY A 87 -38.80 -15.99 28.33
C GLY A 87 -37.57 -16.08 27.42
N TYR A 88 -37.70 -15.86 26.11
CA TYR A 88 -36.58 -16.00 25.16
C TYR A 88 -36.46 -14.80 24.22
N TRP A 89 -35.22 -14.43 23.91
CA TRP A 89 -34.90 -13.23 23.11
C TRP A 89 -35.60 -13.16 21.74
N ARG A 90 -35.75 -14.30 21.06
CA ARG A 90 -36.33 -14.35 19.71
C ARG A 90 -37.85 -14.37 19.68
N THR A 91 -38.49 -14.67 20.81
CA THR A 91 -39.93 -14.88 20.90
C THR A 91 -40.62 -13.84 21.78
N ALA A 92 -39.86 -13.13 22.64
CA ALA A 92 -40.38 -12.09 23.49
C ALA A 92 -40.84 -10.89 22.66
N THR A 93 -42.03 -10.39 22.98
CA THR A 93 -42.66 -9.26 22.28
C THR A 93 -42.73 -8.01 23.15
N GLU A 94 -42.75 -8.17 24.47
CA GLU A 94 -42.78 -7.02 25.36
C GLU A 94 -41.40 -6.41 25.53
N ARG A 95 -41.32 -5.08 25.39
CA ARG A 95 -40.08 -4.32 25.61
C ARG A 95 -39.47 -4.62 26.97
N ARG A 96 -40.30 -4.79 28.01
CA ARG A 96 -39.82 -5.10 29.36
C ARG A 96 -39.10 -6.45 29.40
N SER A 97 -39.68 -7.51 28.84
CA SER A 97 -39.08 -8.85 28.81
C SER A 97 -37.73 -8.82 28.09
N LEU A 98 -37.65 -8.15 26.94
CA LEU A 98 -36.40 -7.99 26.19
C LEU A 98 -35.34 -7.26 27.04
N LEU A 99 -35.72 -6.21 27.77
CA LEU A 99 -34.77 -5.49 28.62
C LEU A 99 -34.25 -6.31 29.78
N GLU A 100 -35.12 -7.06 30.46
CA GLU A 100 -34.65 -7.93 31.55
C GLU A 100 -33.78 -9.07 31.00
N LEU A 101 -34.12 -9.65 29.85
CA LEU A 101 -33.26 -10.64 29.18
C LEU A 101 -31.91 -10.04 28.77
N ALA A 102 -31.86 -8.82 28.23
CA ALA A 102 -30.62 -8.13 27.89
C ALA A 102 -29.73 -7.91 29.13
N ARG A 103 -30.33 -7.52 30.26
CA ARG A 103 -29.61 -7.32 31.52
C ARG A 103 -28.95 -8.59 32.03
N THR A 104 -29.53 -9.77 31.79
CA THR A 104 -28.88 -11.05 32.19
C THR A 104 -27.54 -11.29 31.51
N ILE A 105 -27.31 -10.70 30.32
CA ILE A 105 -26.02 -10.77 29.59
C ILE A 105 -25.17 -9.51 29.77
N GLY A 106 -25.51 -8.64 30.73
CA GLY A 106 -24.78 -7.40 31.01
C GLY A 106 -25.02 -6.27 30.00
N CYS A 107 -26.05 -6.38 29.16
CA CYS A 107 -26.43 -5.32 28.24
C CYS A 107 -27.54 -4.45 28.87
N GLU A 108 -27.28 -3.16 29.01
CA GLU A 108 -28.25 -2.17 29.44
C GLU A 108 -28.49 -1.17 28.30
N LEU A 109 -29.73 -0.69 28.16
CA LEU A 109 -30.01 0.37 27.19
C LEU A 109 -29.35 1.66 27.65
N ASP A 110 -28.68 2.33 26.72
CA ASP A 110 -28.21 3.68 26.96
C ASP A 110 -29.41 4.59 27.31
N PRO A 111 -29.27 5.45 28.33
CA PRO A 111 -30.27 6.45 28.62
C PRO A 111 -30.43 7.41 27.42
N GLY A 112 -31.49 8.21 27.42
CA GLY A 112 -31.62 9.30 26.45
C GLY A 112 -30.37 10.19 26.48
N VAL A 113 -29.66 10.26 25.37
CA VAL A 113 -28.42 11.06 25.25
C VAL A 113 -28.81 12.50 24.92
N ALA A 114 -28.31 13.45 25.71
CA ALA A 114 -28.48 14.87 25.41
C ALA A 114 -27.64 15.25 24.19
N ALA A 115 -28.13 16.19 23.37
CA ALA A 115 -27.34 16.76 22.30
C ALA A 115 -26.13 17.52 22.88
N SER A 116 -24.96 17.38 22.26
CA SER A 116 -23.73 18.06 22.66
C SER A 116 -23.16 18.86 21.48
N THR A 117 -22.62 20.04 21.74
CA THR A 117 -21.94 20.86 20.73
C THR A 117 -20.76 21.60 21.35
N TYR A 118 -19.84 22.06 20.49
CA TYR A 118 -18.71 22.90 20.90
C TYR A 118 -19.08 24.37 20.72
N LEU A 119 -18.85 25.17 21.76
CA LEU A 119 -19.02 26.62 21.73
C LEU A 119 -17.66 27.32 21.78
N SER A 120 -17.55 28.42 21.04
CA SER A 120 -16.40 29.31 21.09
C SER A 120 -16.82 30.63 21.73
N PHE A 121 -16.11 31.05 22.77
CA PHE A 121 -16.32 32.32 23.44
C PHE A 121 -15.20 33.28 23.06
N SER A 122 -15.56 34.49 22.63
CA SER A 122 -14.61 35.59 22.45
C SER A 122 -14.71 36.56 23.62
N VAL A 123 -13.59 36.86 24.27
CA VAL A 123 -13.55 37.77 25.42
C VAL A 123 -13.37 39.22 24.94
N GLU A 124 -14.02 40.18 25.58
CA GLU A 124 -13.88 41.60 25.23
C GLU A 124 -12.43 42.09 25.44
N THR A 125 -11.92 42.90 24.51
CA THR A 125 -10.52 43.36 24.47
C THR A 125 -10.33 44.79 24.99
N THR A 126 -11.33 45.39 25.64
CA THR A 126 -11.24 46.77 26.13
C THR A 126 -10.20 46.89 27.26
N PRO A 127 -9.44 48.00 27.37
CA PRO A 127 -8.38 48.14 28.38
C PRO A 127 -8.85 48.00 29.83
N THR A 128 -10.14 48.23 30.07
CA THR A 128 -10.81 48.13 31.37
C THR A 128 -11.35 46.73 31.67
N ALA A 129 -11.41 45.83 30.69
CA ALA A 129 -11.92 44.48 30.86
C ALA A 129 -10.88 43.53 31.48
N PRO A 130 -11.31 42.51 32.24
CA PRO A 130 -10.42 41.50 32.79
C PRO A 130 -9.79 40.66 31.67
N LYS A 131 -8.47 40.44 31.75
CA LYS A 131 -7.71 39.64 30.76
C LYS A 131 -8.04 38.14 30.79
N VAL A 132 -8.58 37.65 31.92
CA VAL A 132 -8.95 36.26 32.15
C VAL A 132 -10.35 36.25 32.76
N VAL A 133 -11.25 35.46 32.18
CA VAL A 133 -12.64 35.31 32.60
C VAL A 133 -12.95 33.83 32.77
N THR A 134 -13.67 33.46 33.83
CA THR A 134 -14.17 32.10 34.02
C THR A 134 -15.65 32.06 33.65
N ILE A 135 -16.00 31.19 32.70
CA ILE A 135 -17.38 30.85 32.36
C ILE A 135 -17.76 29.70 33.30
N PRO A 136 -18.75 29.87 34.20
CA PRO A 136 -19.11 28.82 35.15
C PRO A 136 -19.71 27.61 34.43
N GLN A 137 -19.67 26.46 35.10
CA GLN A 137 -20.51 25.31 34.75
C GLN A 137 -21.99 25.69 34.87
N GLY A 138 -22.84 25.17 33.99
CA GLY A 138 -24.26 25.50 33.97
C GLY A 138 -24.58 26.86 33.32
N ALA A 139 -23.60 27.51 32.67
CA ALA A 139 -23.86 28.72 31.90
C ALA A 139 -24.80 28.35 30.74
N ALA A 140 -25.99 28.97 30.70
CA ALA A 140 -27.02 28.65 29.72
C ALA A 140 -26.79 29.37 28.38
N ILE A 141 -26.87 28.64 27.27
CA ILE A 141 -26.74 29.14 25.90
C ILE A 141 -27.94 28.64 25.08
N ALA A 142 -28.67 29.59 24.50
CA ALA A 142 -29.82 29.29 23.65
C ALA A 142 -29.36 29.11 22.19
N SER A 143 -29.84 28.05 21.53
CA SER A 143 -29.65 27.89 20.09
C SER A 143 -30.51 28.91 19.32
N ILE A 144 -30.03 29.28 18.13
CA ILE A 144 -30.81 30.06 17.18
C ILE A 144 -31.69 29.06 16.40
N PRO A 145 -33.01 29.08 16.55
CA PRO A 145 -33.89 28.12 15.88
C PRO A 145 -34.01 28.40 14.37
N GLY A 146 -34.20 27.35 13.56
CA GLY A 146 -34.62 27.46 12.17
C GLY A 146 -36.09 27.87 11.99
N GLU A 147 -36.54 27.98 10.74
CA GLU A 147 -37.92 28.30 10.39
C GLU A 147 -38.85 27.17 10.88
N ASN A 148 -39.70 27.46 11.88
CA ASN A 148 -40.57 26.51 12.63
C ASN A 148 -39.90 25.65 13.73
N GLU A 149 -38.69 25.98 14.19
CA GLU A 149 -38.07 25.31 15.34
C GLU A 149 -38.22 26.12 16.64
N GLN A 150 -38.14 25.43 17.78
CA GLN A 150 -38.04 26.06 19.10
C GLN A 150 -36.58 26.17 19.51
N SER A 151 -36.22 27.26 20.18
CA SER A 151 -34.87 27.42 20.74
C SER A 151 -34.62 26.35 21.80
N GLN A 152 -33.45 25.71 21.72
CA GLN A 152 -33.00 24.72 22.69
C GLN A 152 -31.97 25.36 23.61
N ILE A 153 -32.09 25.10 24.91
CA ILE A 153 -31.14 25.60 25.90
C ILE A 153 -30.09 24.53 26.14
N PHE A 154 -28.83 24.88 25.90
CA PHE A 154 -27.64 24.12 26.26
C PHE A 154 -27.01 24.73 27.51
N GLU A 155 -26.22 23.93 28.22
CA GLU A 155 -25.44 24.40 29.36
C GLU A 155 -24.00 23.89 29.28
N THR A 156 -23.06 24.67 29.83
CA THR A 156 -21.66 24.24 29.94
C THR A 156 -21.54 23.09 30.95
N SER A 157 -20.92 21.99 30.54
CA SER A 157 -20.73 20.80 31.39
C SER A 157 -19.69 21.00 32.49
N GLU A 158 -18.78 21.97 32.33
CA GLU A 158 -17.68 22.26 33.26
C GLU A 158 -17.30 23.76 33.20
N PRO A 159 -16.59 24.31 34.21
CA PRO A 159 -16.13 25.68 34.16
C PRO A 159 -15.01 25.86 33.12
N LEU A 160 -15.13 26.86 32.26
CA LEU A 160 -14.16 27.16 31.20
C LEU A 160 -13.39 28.44 31.52
N ILE A 161 -12.08 28.41 31.35
CA ILE A 161 -11.24 29.61 31.46
C ILE A 161 -11.11 30.21 30.06
N ALA A 162 -11.48 31.48 29.89
CA ALA A 162 -11.29 32.23 28.66
C ALA A 162 -10.23 33.33 28.88
N ARG A 163 -9.33 33.50 27.92
CA ARG A 163 -8.25 34.51 27.98
C ARG A 163 -8.30 35.39 26.75
N VAL A 164 -8.03 36.68 26.93
CA VAL A 164 -7.97 37.63 25.80
C VAL A 164 -6.92 37.20 24.78
N ASP A 165 -5.76 36.70 25.23
CA ASP A 165 -4.70 36.19 24.35
C ASP A 165 -5.16 35.00 23.48
N TRP A 166 -6.20 34.27 23.89
CA TRP A 166 -6.74 33.13 23.16
C TRP A 166 -7.66 33.51 22.01
N ASN A 167 -8.22 34.73 22.02
CA ASN A 167 -8.97 35.25 20.86
C ASN A 167 -8.09 35.32 19.60
N ALA A 168 -6.77 35.47 19.79
CA ALA A 168 -5.80 35.53 18.71
C ALA A 168 -5.26 34.16 18.29
N LEU A 169 -5.66 33.07 18.97
CA LEU A 169 -5.28 31.72 18.55
C LEU A 169 -5.91 31.43 17.20
N THR A 170 -5.06 31.29 16.20
CA THR A 170 -5.46 30.82 14.88
C THR A 170 -5.24 29.31 14.81
N PRO A 171 -6.16 28.56 14.16
CA PRO A 171 -5.96 27.14 13.96
C PRO A 171 -4.68 26.95 13.13
N ARG A 172 -3.84 26.02 13.57
CA ARG A 172 -2.66 25.64 12.80
C ARG A 172 -3.11 24.88 11.55
N LEU A 173 -3.19 25.57 10.41
CA LEU A 173 -3.67 25.00 9.15
C LEU A 173 -2.68 24.03 8.49
N SER A 174 -1.41 24.05 8.88
CA SER A 174 -0.38 23.20 8.27
C SER A 174 0.65 22.69 9.28
N ARG A 175 1.19 21.50 8.99
CA ARG A 175 2.30 20.90 9.72
C ARG A 175 3.39 20.49 8.74
N SER A 176 4.64 20.51 9.19
CA SER A 176 5.75 19.99 8.39
C SER A 176 5.51 18.51 8.09
N GLN A 177 5.73 18.12 6.84
CA GLN A 177 5.62 16.74 6.39
C GLN A 177 6.88 15.98 6.80
N VAL A 178 6.70 14.81 7.41
CA VAL A 178 7.80 13.90 7.71
C VAL A 178 7.86 12.88 6.58
N ILE A 179 8.98 12.85 5.85
CA ILE A 179 9.21 11.88 4.77
C ILE A 179 9.98 10.70 5.35
N THR A 180 9.30 9.56 5.50
CA THR A 180 9.87 8.30 5.98
C THR A 180 10.20 7.37 4.81
N PRO A 181 10.91 6.26 5.04
CA PRO A 181 11.17 5.25 4.01
C PRO A 181 9.92 4.68 3.32
N GLN A 182 8.75 4.80 3.95
CA GLN A 182 7.47 4.29 3.46
C GLN A 182 6.59 5.37 2.82
N THR A 183 7.02 6.63 2.83
CA THR A 183 6.28 7.73 2.20
C THR A 183 6.19 7.50 0.70
N HIS A 184 4.97 7.54 0.17
CA HIS A 184 4.67 7.41 -1.26
C HIS A 184 3.76 8.56 -1.77
N GLN A 185 3.51 9.55 -0.92
CA GLN A 185 2.70 10.73 -1.20
C GLN A 185 3.33 11.99 -0.59
N LEU A 186 3.26 13.12 -1.29
CA LEU A 186 3.74 14.42 -0.82
C LEU A 186 2.80 15.54 -1.21
N TYR A 187 2.59 16.48 -0.29
CA TYR A 187 1.94 17.74 -0.58
C TYR A 187 2.99 18.77 -1.03
N LEU A 188 2.75 19.38 -2.18
CA LEU A 188 3.55 20.46 -2.74
C LEU A 188 2.80 21.77 -2.57
N GLN A 189 3.53 22.85 -2.29
CA GLN A 189 2.94 24.17 -2.17
C GLN A 189 2.58 24.72 -3.56
N GLY A 190 1.39 25.29 -3.67
CA GLY A 190 0.83 25.84 -4.90
C GLY A 190 0.01 24.84 -5.71
N ILE A 191 -0.86 25.39 -6.57
CA ILE A 191 -1.75 24.63 -7.46
C ILE A 191 -1.23 24.56 -8.90
N ASN A 192 -0.24 25.40 -9.24
CA ASN A 192 0.33 25.51 -10.59
C ASN A 192 1.63 24.69 -10.74
N SER A 193 1.62 23.45 -10.25
CA SER A 193 2.80 22.56 -10.33
C SER A 193 3.14 22.18 -11.78
N GLN A 194 2.13 22.13 -12.66
CA GLN A 194 2.18 21.61 -14.04
C GLN A 194 2.63 20.14 -14.11
N LEU A 195 2.53 19.40 -13.00
CA LEU A 195 2.83 17.97 -12.95
C LEU A 195 1.64 17.17 -13.50
N GLN A 196 1.93 16.09 -14.22
CA GLN A 196 0.95 15.17 -14.75
C GLN A 196 1.26 13.73 -14.33
N ILE A 197 0.25 12.86 -14.40
CA ILE A 197 0.43 11.42 -14.22
C ILE A 197 1.47 10.92 -15.22
N GLY A 198 2.44 10.14 -14.74
CA GLY A 198 3.55 9.61 -15.50
C GLY A 198 4.79 10.48 -15.55
N ASP A 199 4.74 11.73 -15.06
CA ASP A 199 5.93 12.56 -14.94
C ASP A 199 6.91 11.99 -13.93
N ARG A 200 8.19 12.30 -14.13
CA ARG A 200 9.27 11.88 -13.23
C ARG A 200 9.72 13.05 -12.38
N VAL A 201 9.88 12.79 -11.09
CA VAL A 201 10.39 13.74 -10.10
C VAL A 201 11.62 13.18 -9.41
N LEU A 202 12.60 14.03 -9.14
CA LEU A 202 13.81 13.70 -8.38
C LEU A 202 13.66 14.23 -6.97
N LEU A 203 13.71 13.33 -5.99
CA LEU A 203 13.77 13.68 -4.58
C LEU A 203 15.22 13.55 -4.10
N ILE A 204 15.78 14.64 -3.62
CA ILE A 204 17.15 14.73 -3.11
C ILE A 204 17.10 15.16 -1.64
N ASP A 205 17.82 14.47 -0.76
CA ASP A 205 18.03 14.95 0.62
C ASP A 205 19.38 15.66 0.70
N GLU A 206 19.46 16.76 1.45
CA GLU A 206 20.74 17.43 1.65
C GLU A 206 21.72 16.54 2.43
N PRO A 207 22.99 16.50 2.02
CA PRO A 207 23.99 15.74 2.73
C PRO A 207 24.24 16.37 4.09
N VAL A 208 24.52 15.52 5.09
CA VAL A 208 25.14 16.00 6.32
C VAL A 208 26.55 16.48 5.95
N THR A 209 26.95 17.66 6.42
CA THR A 209 28.24 18.29 6.12
C THR A 209 29.40 17.28 6.14
N GLY A 210 30.04 17.07 4.99
CA GLY A 210 31.19 16.17 4.83
C GLY A 210 30.90 14.85 4.09
N GLU A 211 29.64 14.49 3.87
CA GLU A 211 29.26 13.27 3.13
C GLU A 211 28.81 13.61 1.68
N PRO A 212 29.08 12.76 0.68
CA PRO A 212 28.49 12.89 -0.65
C PRO A 212 26.96 12.77 -0.60
N LEU A 213 26.26 13.26 -1.63
CA LEU A 213 24.80 13.12 -1.79
C LEU A 213 24.41 11.63 -1.78
N GLU A 214 24.09 11.08 -0.61
CA GLU A 214 23.82 9.63 -0.45
C GLU A 214 22.51 9.19 -1.09
N TYR A 215 21.49 10.05 -1.17
CA TYR A 215 20.13 9.62 -1.47
C TYR A 215 19.45 10.49 -2.53
N GLN A 216 19.34 9.94 -3.74
CA GLN A 216 18.62 10.51 -4.87
C GLN A 216 17.57 9.50 -5.35
N TYR A 217 16.30 9.88 -5.28
CA TYR A 217 15.19 9.00 -5.68
C TYR A 217 14.48 9.55 -6.89
N LEU A 218 14.54 8.81 -8.00
CA LEU A 218 13.77 9.12 -9.20
C LEU A 218 12.42 8.41 -9.13
N LEU A 219 11.36 9.18 -8.90
CA LEU A 219 10.01 8.70 -8.67
C LEU A 219 9.13 9.00 -9.88
N LYS A 220 8.27 8.05 -10.25
CA LYS A 220 7.27 8.24 -11.32
C LYS A 220 5.90 8.47 -10.71
N LEU A 221 5.28 9.59 -11.04
CA LEU A 221 3.98 9.96 -10.49
C LEU A 221 2.87 9.05 -11.05
N THR A 222 2.04 8.52 -10.16
CA THR A 222 0.85 7.72 -10.47
C THR A 222 -0.44 8.51 -10.28
N ALA A 223 -0.44 9.53 -9.42
CA ALA A 223 -1.54 10.48 -9.26
C ALA A 223 -1.03 11.89 -8.95
N VAL A 224 -1.79 12.91 -9.41
CA VAL A 224 -1.54 14.33 -9.14
C VAL A 224 -2.89 14.99 -8.89
N ASP A 225 -3.16 15.36 -7.65
CA ASP A 225 -4.43 15.94 -7.21
C ASP A 225 -4.21 17.38 -6.74
N VAL A 226 -4.93 18.33 -7.34
CA VAL A 226 -4.87 19.74 -6.93
C VAL A 226 -5.90 19.98 -5.84
N ILE A 227 -5.49 20.65 -4.75
CA ILE A 227 -6.33 21.00 -3.59
C ILE A 227 -6.40 22.54 -3.51
N PRO A 228 -7.35 23.17 -4.22
CA PRO A 228 -7.44 24.64 -4.32
C PRO A 228 -7.65 25.33 -2.98
N GLU A 229 -8.41 24.72 -2.08
CA GLU A 229 -8.78 25.28 -0.77
C GLU A 229 -7.54 25.47 0.12
N MET A 230 -6.57 24.57 0.00
CA MET A 230 -5.31 24.62 0.77
C MET A 230 -4.15 25.22 -0.04
N GLN A 231 -4.37 25.62 -1.29
CA GLN A 231 -3.33 26.05 -2.23
C GLN A 231 -2.18 25.03 -2.33
N GLN A 232 -2.52 23.75 -2.47
CA GLN A 232 -1.56 22.64 -2.50
C GLN A 232 -1.82 21.69 -3.67
N THR A 233 -0.80 20.92 -4.03
CA THR A 233 -0.90 19.79 -4.96
C THR A 233 -0.41 18.53 -4.27
N LEU A 234 -1.24 17.50 -4.16
CA LEU A 234 -0.85 16.17 -3.69
C LEU A 234 -0.29 15.36 -4.86
N VAL A 235 0.92 14.85 -4.71
CA VAL A 235 1.54 13.93 -5.68
C VAL A 235 1.70 12.56 -5.06
N THR A 236 1.37 11.52 -5.81
CA THR A 236 1.50 10.11 -5.41
C THR A 236 2.37 9.38 -6.42
N TRP A 237 3.18 8.43 -5.96
CA TRP A 237 3.94 7.51 -6.81
C TRP A 237 3.72 6.07 -6.36
N GLU A 238 4.11 5.12 -7.21
CA GLU A 238 4.12 3.70 -6.85
C GLU A 238 5.10 3.46 -5.70
N PHE A 239 4.76 2.57 -4.77
CA PHE A 239 5.60 2.35 -3.60
C PHE A 239 7.06 2.03 -3.98
N GLN A 240 7.96 2.94 -3.60
CA GLN A 240 9.39 2.79 -3.71
C GLN A 240 9.99 3.20 -2.38
N GLN A 241 10.72 2.29 -1.73
CA GLN A 241 11.31 2.55 -0.44
C GLN A 241 12.34 3.69 -0.51
N LEU A 242 12.14 4.74 0.30
CA LEU A 242 13.04 5.89 0.39
C LEU A 242 14.12 5.66 1.45
N GLY A 243 15.14 4.86 1.12
CA GLY A 243 16.29 4.63 2.01
C GLY A 243 15.91 3.94 3.32
N ILE A 244 16.68 4.19 4.38
CA ILE A 244 16.53 3.53 5.69
C ILE A 244 16.13 4.52 6.79
N ARG A 245 16.33 5.83 6.57
CA ARG A 245 16.04 6.91 7.52
C ARG A 245 15.08 7.93 6.92
N SER A 246 14.41 8.70 7.77
CA SER A 246 13.61 9.84 7.33
C SER A 246 14.50 10.93 6.71
N LEU A 247 14.01 11.56 5.64
CA LEU A 247 14.71 12.66 4.98
C LEU A 247 14.67 13.91 5.86
N ARG A 248 15.76 14.68 5.87
CA ARG A 248 15.91 15.85 6.77
C ARG A 248 15.57 17.17 6.09
N ALA A 249 16.11 17.38 4.90
CA ALA A 249 15.94 18.59 4.11
C ALA A 249 15.69 18.20 2.63
N PRO A 250 14.53 17.58 2.35
CA PRO A 250 14.22 17.09 1.02
C PRO A 250 13.95 18.23 0.04
N ARG A 251 14.49 18.11 -1.17
CA ARG A 251 14.22 18.97 -2.33
C ARG A 251 13.66 18.11 -3.46
N LEU A 252 12.57 18.57 -4.07
CA LEU A 252 11.93 17.91 -5.19
C LEU A 252 12.16 18.69 -6.48
N PHE A 253 12.63 18.01 -7.52
CA PHE A 253 12.82 18.57 -8.85
C PHE A 253 11.94 17.84 -9.86
N ALA A 254 11.22 18.59 -10.69
CA ALA A 254 10.38 18.01 -11.74
C ALA A 254 11.15 17.99 -13.08
N PHE A 255 11.21 16.83 -13.73
CA PHE A 255 11.77 16.72 -15.08
C PHE A 255 10.71 17.12 -16.12
N ARG A 256 10.68 18.41 -16.46
CA ARG A 256 9.72 18.96 -17.45
C ARG A 256 10.06 18.64 -18.89
N GLN A 257 11.32 18.27 -19.16
CA GLN A 257 11.79 17.92 -20.50
C GLN A 257 11.95 16.42 -20.59
N ARG A 258 11.23 15.81 -21.54
CA ARG A 258 11.43 14.40 -21.90
C ARG A 258 12.56 14.33 -22.91
N VAL A 259 13.75 13.98 -22.42
CA VAL A 259 14.87 13.64 -23.31
C VAL A 259 14.76 12.15 -23.61
N ALA A 260 14.60 11.79 -24.88
CA ALA A 260 14.77 10.41 -25.28
C ALA A 260 16.26 10.07 -25.11
N LEU A 261 16.58 9.20 -24.16
CA LEU A 261 17.90 8.57 -24.11
C LEU A 261 18.03 7.82 -25.43
N PHE A 262 18.89 8.32 -26.33
CA PHE A 262 19.20 7.79 -27.67
C PHE A 262 18.22 6.72 -28.16
N GLY A 263 17.16 7.19 -28.84
CA GLY A 263 16.10 6.35 -29.34
C GLY A 263 16.60 5.24 -30.27
N ASN A 264 15.73 4.26 -30.51
CA ASN A 264 15.85 3.13 -31.44
C ASN A 264 16.40 3.46 -32.87
N SER A 265 16.62 4.74 -33.18
CA SER A 265 17.14 5.28 -34.43
C SER A 265 18.57 5.84 -34.31
N ALA A 266 19.25 5.68 -33.17
CA ALA A 266 20.63 6.14 -33.02
C ALA A 266 21.56 5.34 -33.96
N PRO A 267 22.41 6.00 -34.77
CA PRO A 267 23.41 5.32 -35.58
C PRO A 267 24.29 4.46 -34.68
N LYS A 268 24.56 3.21 -35.08
CA LYS A 268 25.49 2.34 -34.35
C LYS A 268 26.81 3.09 -34.17
N TRP A 269 27.35 3.12 -32.95
CA TRP A 269 28.59 3.86 -32.64
C TRP A 269 29.72 3.61 -33.65
N GLU A 270 29.88 2.36 -34.07
CA GLU A 270 30.85 1.92 -35.09
C GLU A 270 30.72 2.64 -36.43
N THR A 271 29.52 3.06 -36.80
CA THR A 271 29.18 3.72 -38.07
C THR A 271 29.36 5.24 -38.05
N LEU A 272 29.68 5.82 -36.89
CA LEU A 272 29.92 7.27 -36.79
C LEU A 272 31.29 7.64 -37.39
N PRO A 273 31.42 8.85 -37.99
CA PRO A 273 32.70 9.35 -38.48
C PRO A 273 33.75 9.40 -37.37
N ASP A 274 34.98 8.98 -37.70
CA ASP A 274 36.09 8.90 -36.73
C ASP A 274 36.44 10.27 -36.13
N GLU A 275 36.18 11.35 -36.87
CA GLU A 275 36.35 12.73 -36.41
C GLU A 275 35.34 13.13 -35.32
N LEU A 276 34.11 12.60 -35.40
CA LEU A 276 33.07 12.82 -34.39
C LEU A 276 33.34 11.96 -33.14
N LYS A 277 33.80 10.72 -33.32
CA LYS A 277 34.22 9.85 -32.19
C LYS A 277 35.33 10.50 -31.36
N ARG A 278 36.29 11.19 -32.00
CA ARG A 278 37.37 11.94 -31.34
C ARG A 278 36.87 13.10 -30.46
N ASN A 279 35.73 13.73 -30.82
CA ASN A 279 35.18 14.85 -30.06
C ASN A 279 34.40 14.41 -28.81
N TYR A 280 33.93 13.15 -28.76
CA TYR A 280 33.20 12.58 -27.63
C TYR A 280 34.09 11.74 -26.70
N SER A 281 35.37 11.53 -27.03
CA SER A 281 36.24 10.64 -26.29
C SER A 281 37.01 11.35 -25.17
N ALA A 282 36.46 11.29 -23.95
CA ALA A 282 37.31 11.14 -22.76
C ALA A 282 38.04 9.77 -22.75
N MET A 283 37.72 8.86 -23.70
CA MET A 283 38.40 7.59 -23.90
C MET A 283 39.70 7.76 -24.70
N GLN A 284 40.83 7.67 -24.01
CA GLN A 284 42.16 7.59 -24.60
C GLN A 284 42.45 6.13 -25.05
N GLY A 285 42.05 5.78 -26.27
CA GLY A 285 42.38 4.49 -26.90
C GLY A 285 43.63 4.56 -27.80
N GLY A 286 44.09 3.42 -28.29
CA GLY A 286 45.16 3.31 -29.29
C GLY A 286 46.39 2.52 -28.82
N CYS A 287 47.45 2.59 -29.62
CA CYS A 287 48.76 2.10 -29.23
C CYS A 287 49.45 3.14 -28.34
N PHE A 288 50.00 2.71 -27.21
CA PHE A 288 50.82 3.56 -26.34
C PHE A 288 52.20 2.95 -26.18
N ARG A 289 53.22 3.80 -26.09
CA ARG A 289 54.60 3.39 -25.81
C ARG A 289 55.04 4.00 -24.49
N LEU A 290 55.62 3.18 -23.62
CA LEU A 290 56.25 3.63 -22.39
C LEU A 290 57.60 4.27 -22.73
N LEU A 291 57.78 5.55 -22.40
CA LEU A 291 59.09 6.20 -22.45
C LEU A 291 59.75 6.09 -21.07
N LEU A 292 60.92 5.46 -21.05
CA LEU A 292 61.82 5.47 -19.91
C LEU A 292 62.68 6.75 -20.01
N SER A 293 62.77 7.54 -18.95
CA SER A 293 63.41 8.86 -19.01
C SER A 293 64.87 8.76 -19.48
N ASN A 294 65.20 9.55 -20.51
CA ASN A 294 66.54 9.88 -21.03
C ASN A 294 67.40 8.69 -21.50
N ASN A 295 67.13 8.21 -22.71
CA ASN A 295 68.23 8.08 -23.69
C ASN A 295 67.72 8.12 -25.12
N SER A 296 68.05 9.18 -25.85
CA SER A 296 67.85 9.35 -27.29
C SER A 296 68.80 8.48 -28.15
N ALA A 297 69.21 7.32 -27.64
CA ALA A 297 70.01 6.34 -28.38
C ALA A 297 69.74 4.94 -27.80
N LEU A 298 68.97 4.15 -28.53
CA LEU A 298 68.87 2.71 -28.30
C LEU A 298 70.20 2.06 -28.68
N ASN A 299 71.05 1.75 -27.70
CA ASN A 299 72.01 0.67 -27.83
C ASN A 299 71.47 -0.55 -27.06
N ASN A 300 71.38 -1.64 -27.81
CA ASN A 300 70.65 -2.85 -27.55
C ASN A 300 71.32 -3.68 -26.43
N SER A 301 71.22 -3.29 -25.15
CA SER A 301 71.76 -4.13 -24.06
C SER A 301 71.28 -3.85 -22.63
N ALA A 302 70.24 -3.05 -22.38
CA ALA A 302 69.82 -2.75 -21.01
C ALA A 302 68.32 -2.96 -20.77
N LEU A 303 67.90 -4.22 -20.69
CA LEU A 303 66.63 -4.63 -20.09
C LEU A 303 66.92 -5.34 -18.78
N ASN A 304 67.41 -4.60 -17.79
CA ASN A 304 67.41 -5.05 -16.40
C ASN A 304 66.17 -4.46 -15.73
N ASN A 305 65.44 -5.31 -15.01
CA ASN A 305 64.12 -5.06 -14.39
C ASN A 305 64.09 -3.97 -13.29
N SER A 306 65.10 -3.10 -13.21
CA SER A 306 65.25 -2.03 -12.22
C SER A 306 65.06 -0.62 -12.80
N ALA A 307 64.59 -0.49 -14.04
CA ALA A 307 64.43 0.78 -14.76
C ALA A 307 62.98 1.32 -14.80
N LEU A 308 62.13 0.93 -13.83
CA LEU A 308 60.85 1.60 -13.57
C LEU A 308 61.10 2.68 -12.52
N ASN A 309 61.51 3.87 -12.94
CA ASN A 309 61.58 5.06 -12.10
C ASN A 309 60.27 5.86 -12.17
N ASP A 310 59.99 6.68 -11.16
CA ASP A 310 58.76 7.50 -11.01
C ASP A 310 58.52 8.50 -12.16
N ASN A 311 59.46 8.62 -13.10
CA ASN A 311 59.39 9.52 -14.26
C ASN A 311 59.09 8.81 -15.60
N SER A 312 58.77 7.51 -15.57
CA SER A 312 58.28 6.80 -16.76
C SER A 312 56.86 7.26 -17.12
N HIS A 313 56.61 7.53 -18.40
CA HIS A 313 55.28 7.98 -18.85
C HIS A 313 54.89 7.33 -20.17
N TRP A 314 53.59 7.05 -20.30
CA TRP A 314 53.00 6.52 -21.53
C TRP A 314 52.73 7.66 -22.51
N VAL A 315 53.18 7.51 -23.75
CA VAL A 315 52.92 8.45 -24.83
C VAL A 315 52.14 7.74 -25.93
N ALA A 316 51.16 8.45 -26.51
CA ALA A 316 50.39 7.95 -27.64
C ALA A 316 51.29 7.68 -28.85
N ALA A 317 51.14 6.50 -29.43
CA ALA A 317 51.91 5.97 -30.55
C ALA A 317 50.97 5.63 -31.71
N ASN A 318 50.11 6.61 -32.08
CA ASN A 318 48.95 6.39 -32.95
C ASN A 318 49.11 6.91 -34.39
N THR A 319 50.27 7.48 -34.73
CA THR A 319 50.49 8.09 -36.05
C THR A 319 50.36 7.06 -37.17
N GLY A 320 49.45 7.30 -38.12
CA GLY A 320 49.18 6.38 -39.25
C GLY A 320 48.15 5.28 -38.97
N LEU A 321 47.64 5.16 -37.73
CA LEU A 321 46.51 4.29 -37.43
C LEU A 321 45.18 4.99 -37.78
N PRO A 322 44.26 4.33 -38.51
CA PRO A 322 42.97 4.91 -38.90
C PRO A 322 41.95 4.90 -37.76
N THR A 323 42.21 4.15 -36.69
CA THR A 323 41.32 3.98 -35.53
C THR A 323 42.14 3.80 -34.26
N ILE A 324 41.55 4.16 -33.12
CA ILE A 324 42.10 3.95 -31.79
C ILE A 324 41.63 2.63 -31.15
N ASP A 325 40.71 1.91 -31.81
CA ASP A 325 40.22 0.60 -31.39
C ASP A 325 41.20 -0.51 -31.78
N ILE A 326 42.27 -0.63 -31.01
CA ILE A 326 43.31 -1.67 -31.16
C ILE A 326 42.96 -2.85 -30.25
N TRP A 327 42.75 -4.02 -30.84
CA TRP A 327 42.32 -5.22 -30.13
C TRP A 327 43.46 -6.16 -29.76
N CYS A 328 44.53 -6.17 -30.55
CA CYS A 328 45.69 -7.00 -30.28
C CYS A 328 46.99 -6.39 -30.83
N LEU A 329 48.10 -6.73 -30.19
CA LEU A 329 49.44 -6.34 -30.58
C LEU A 329 50.33 -7.58 -30.67
N SER A 330 51.27 -7.57 -31.61
CA SER A 330 52.32 -8.57 -31.71
C SER A 330 53.63 -7.93 -32.14
N ALA A 331 54.75 -8.54 -31.76
CA ALA A 331 56.07 -8.04 -32.07
C ALA A 331 56.91 -9.15 -32.73
N SER A 332 57.69 -8.74 -33.71
CA SER A 332 58.79 -9.51 -34.30
C SER A 332 60.11 -8.79 -34.00
N GLU A 333 61.23 -9.40 -34.34
CA GLU A 333 62.56 -8.77 -34.16
C GLU A 333 62.72 -7.44 -34.91
N LYS A 334 61.94 -7.21 -35.97
CA LYS A 334 62.10 -6.05 -36.87
C LYS A 334 60.85 -5.17 -37.00
N ALA A 335 59.72 -5.57 -36.43
CA ALA A 335 58.45 -4.89 -36.65
C ALA A 335 57.44 -5.15 -35.53
N LEU A 336 56.58 -4.15 -35.28
CA LEU A 336 55.37 -4.27 -34.47
C LEU A 336 54.15 -4.40 -35.37
N PHE A 337 53.14 -5.12 -34.90
CA PHE A 337 51.87 -5.34 -35.59
C PHE A 337 50.71 -5.01 -34.66
N ALA A 338 49.73 -4.29 -35.16
CA ALA A 338 48.50 -3.91 -34.45
C ALA A 338 47.29 -4.42 -35.21
N GLY A 339 46.45 -5.21 -34.56
CA GLY A 339 45.16 -5.66 -35.06
C GLY A 339 44.07 -4.70 -34.61
N THR A 340 43.27 -4.25 -35.57
CA THR A 340 42.19 -3.28 -35.33
C THR A 340 40.81 -3.96 -35.34
N SER A 341 39.81 -3.27 -34.79
CA SER A 341 38.42 -3.75 -34.75
C SER A 341 37.80 -4.00 -36.13
N ASN A 342 38.15 -3.23 -37.16
CA ASN A 342 37.57 -3.36 -38.50
C ASN A 342 38.42 -2.79 -39.66
N ARG A 343 39.69 -2.44 -39.43
CA ARG A 343 40.59 -1.86 -40.44
C ARG A 343 41.77 -2.78 -40.79
N GLY A 344 41.79 -4.01 -40.27
CA GLY A 344 42.82 -5.01 -40.51
C GLY A 344 44.06 -4.82 -39.63
N ILE A 345 45.19 -5.31 -40.11
CA ILE A 345 46.51 -5.27 -39.48
C ILE A 345 47.29 -4.05 -39.95
N TYR A 346 47.91 -3.35 -39.00
CA TYR A 346 48.87 -2.28 -39.25
C TYR A 346 50.26 -2.71 -38.76
N ARG A 347 51.30 -2.32 -39.49
CA ARG A 347 52.70 -2.65 -39.20
C ARG A 347 53.50 -1.38 -38.96
N SER A 348 54.37 -1.41 -37.96
CA SER A 348 55.37 -0.39 -37.69
C SER A 348 56.78 -0.98 -37.76
N LEU A 349 57.69 -0.28 -38.42
CA LEU A 349 59.11 -0.63 -38.55
C LEU A 349 60.02 0.26 -37.68
N ASP A 350 59.44 1.26 -37.03
CA ASP A 350 60.10 2.34 -36.30
C ASP A 350 59.68 2.35 -34.81
N LEU A 351 59.40 1.17 -34.26
CA LEU A 351 59.06 0.97 -32.85
C LEU A 351 57.83 1.77 -32.40
N GLY A 352 56.79 1.77 -33.24
CA GLY A 352 55.48 2.38 -32.99
C GLY A 352 55.43 3.88 -33.26
N ILE A 353 56.48 4.49 -33.83
CA ILE A 353 56.44 5.92 -34.18
C ILE A 353 55.45 6.17 -35.32
N SER A 354 55.40 5.29 -36.32
CA SER A 354 54.44 5.33 -37.41
C SER A 354 53.96 3.94 -37.81
N TRP A 355 52.70 3.88 -38.27
CA TRP A 355 52.03 2.66 -38.67
C TRP A 355 51.58 2.73 -40.13
N GLN A 356 51.73 1.61 -40.85
CA GLN A 356 51.33 1.46 -42.23
C GLN A 356 50.40 0.24 -42.39
N PRO A 357 49.41 0.27 -43.29
CA PRO A 357 48.50 -0.85 -43.48
C PRO A 357 49.23 -2.10 -44.03
N SER A 358 48.95 -3.27 -43.45
CA SER A 358 49.49 -4.57 -43.84
C SER A 358 48.34 -5.59 -43.97
N THR A 359 47.32 -5.22 -44.74
CA THR A 359 46.01 -5.88 -44.78
C THR A 359 45.75 -6.72 -46.04
N ILE A 360 46.75 -6.85 -46.91
CA ILE A 360 46.61 -7.52 -48.20
C ILE A 360 46.27 -9.00 -48.00
N GLY A 361 45.19 -9.46 -48.64
CA GLY A 361 44.76 -10.87 -48.60
C GLY A 361 43.83 -11.25 -47.46
N LEU A 362 43.45 -10.31 -46.58
CA LEU A 362 42.48 -10.55 -45.50
C LEU A 362 41.05 -10.29 -45.98
N SER A 363 40.18 -11.29 -45.91
CA SER A 363 38.76 -11.15 -46.24
C SER A 363 37.93 -10.55 -45.10
N ASN A 364 38.42 -10.67 -43.86
CA ASN A 364 37.83 -10.01 -42.69
C ASN A 364 38.89 -9.13 -42.03
N LEU A 365 38.52 -7.87 -41.77
CA LEU A 365 39.39 -6.83 -41.23
C LEU A 365 39.25 -6.65 -39.72
N ALA A 366 38.39 -7.44 -39.06
CA ALA A 366 38.29 -7.48 -37.60
C ALA A 366 39.34 -8.46 -37.03
N ILE A 367 40.42 -7.94 -36.46
CA ILE A 367 41.55 -8.75 -36.00
C ILE A 367 41.52 -8.87 -34.49
N THR A 368 41.13 -10.05 -33.99
CA THR A 368 40.98 -10.32 -32.56
C THR A 368 42.25 -10.88 -31.92
N ALA A 369 43.15 -11.48 -32.70
CA ALA A 369 44.40 -12.02 -32.20
C ALA A 369 45.52 -11.90 -33.24
N LEU A 370 46.74 -11.65 -32.78
CA LEU A 370 47.96 -11.71 -33.57
C LEU A 370 49.01 -12.53 -32.84
N TYR A 371 49.69 -13.43 -33.56
CA TYR A 371 50.77 -14.24 -33.02
C TYR A 371 51.93 -14.31 -34.01
N TYR A 372 53.13 -13.95 -33.57
CA TYR A 372 54.34 -14.08 -34.36
C TYR A 372 55.08 -15.37 -33.97
N HIS A 373 55.45 -16.16 -34.96
CA HIS A 373 56.28 -17.34 -34.78
C HIS A 373 57.17 -17.60 -36.00
N SER A 374 58.48 -17.69 -35.77
CA SER A 374 59.47 -18.16 -36.76
C SER A 374 59.35 -17.50 -38.14
N GLY A 375 59.28 -16.15 -38.16
CA GLY A 375 59.21 -15.36 -39.40
C GLY A 375 57.80 -15.21 -40.00
N SER A 376 56.76 -15.81 -39.40
CA SER A 376 55.38 -15.69 -39.86
C SER A 376 54.49 -15.00 -38.82
N VAL A 377 53.55 -14.18 -39.27
CA VAL A 377 52.50 -13.59 -38.42
C VAL A 377 51.17 -14.28 -38.73
N PHE A 378 50.54 -14.81 -37.68
CA PHE A 378 49.22 -15.42 -37.73
C PHE A 378 48.20 -14.42 -37.19
N ALA A 379 47.11 -14.21 -37.93
CA ALA A 379 46.02 -13.32 -37.54
C ALA A 379 44.72 -14.11 -37.35
N GLY A 380 44.10 -13.93 -36.19
CA GLY A 380 42.75 -14.42 -35.90
C GLY A 380 41.72 -13.36 -36.25
N SER A 381 40.75 -13.72 -37.10
CA SER A 381 39.58 -12.89 -37.40
C SER A 381 38.30 -13.71 -37.18
N PRO A 382 37.21 -13.14 -36.62
CA PRO A 382 35.93 -13.82 -36.49
C PRO A 382 35.46 -14.37 -37.84
N GLY A 383 35.33 -15.70 -37.97
CA GLY A 383 34.85 -16.36 -39.20
C GLY A 383 35.88 -16.63 -40.32
N GLY A 384 37.19 -16.52 -40.08
CA GLY A 384 38.22 -16.64 -41.13
C GLY A 384 38.75 -18.06 -41.42
N ARG A 385 38.60 -18.53 -42.66
CA ARG A 385 39.42 -19.59 -43.29
C ARG A 385 40.87 -19.09 -43.47
N ARG A 386 41.84 -19.99 -43.27
CA ARG A 386 43.30 -19.75 -43.23
C ARG A 386 43.86 -19.02 -44.47
N VAL A 387 44.61 -17.93 -44.27
CA VAL A 387 45.53 -17.37 -45.29
C VAL A 387 46.86 -17.05 -44.59
N SER A 388 47.95 -17.66 -45.07
CA SER A 388 49.32 -17.34 -44.66
C SER A 388 49.85 -16.20 -45.53
N ILE A 389 50.30 -15.11 -44.92
CA ILE A 389 51.02 -14.05 -45.62
C ILE A 389 52.51 -14.40 -45.53
N GLN A 390 53.13 -14.79 -46.64
CA GLN A 390 54.59 -14.86 -46.79
C GLN A 390 55.06 -13.63 -47.57
N GLY A 391 56.06 -12.91 -47.02
CA GLY A 391 56.72 -11.76 -47.65
C GLY A 391 57.03 -10.66 -46.66
#